data_AF-A0A0F9KYU2-F1
#
_entry.id   AF-A0A0F9KYU2-F1
#
_cell.length_a   1.000
_cell.length_b   1.000
_cell.length_c   1.000
_cell.angle_alpha   90.00
_cell.angle_beta   90.00
_cell.angle_gamma   90.00
#
_symmetry.space_group_name_H-M   'P 1'
#
loop_
_entity.id
_entity.type
_entity.pdbx_description
1 polymer ?
#
loop_
_entity_poly.entity_id
_entity_poly.type
_entity_poly.pdbx_seq_one_letter_code
_entity_poly.pdbx_strand_id
1 'polypeptide(L)'
;MNLFISKALKPEGKIFKYKASNCHLITLFSMAITLKAKKILELGTQVGNSTLPLLQAAHFTGATVESVDIKPTRFEKKCPDQFRKHWTFYCSDALEFLRNLPSDKIYDLVFIDDDHT
;
A
#
# COMPACT_ATOMS: atom_id res chain seq x y z
N MET A 1 -4.32 -22.08 0.17
CA MET A 1 -3.14 -21.31 -0.28
C MET A 1 -3.37 -19.84 0.04
N ASN A 2 -2.42 -19.13 0.66
CA ASN A 2 -2.54 -17.73 1.04
C ASN A 2 -2.88 -16.87 -0.20
N LEU A 3 -3.89 -15.98 -0.11
CA LEU A 3 -4.38 -15.16 -1.21
C LEU A 3 -3.25 -14.35 -1.88
N PHE A 4 -2.26 -13.93 -1.11
CA PHE A 4 -1.07 -13.25 -1.59
C PHE A 4 -0.19 -14.15 -2.46
N ILE A 5 0.15 -15.34 -1.97
CA ILE A 5 0.96 -16.33 -2.72
C ILE A 5 0.22 -16.75 -3.99
N SER A 6 -1.10 -16.95 -3.91
CA SER A 6 -1.88 -17.28 -5.10
C SER A 6 -1.91 -16.15 -6.14
N LYS A 7 -1.94 -14.88 -5.70
CA LYS A 7 -1.90 -13.73 -6.60
C LYS A 7 -0.52 -13.54 -7.23
N ALA A 8 0.55 -13.72 -6.47
CA ALA A 8 1.92 -13.63 -6.95
C ALA A 8 2.27 -14.75 -7.94
N LEU A 9 1.83 -15.99 -7.66
CA LEU A 9 2.14 -17.16 -8.49
C LEU A 9 1.23 -17.31 -9.73
N LYS A 10 0.03 -16.72 -9.71
CA LYS A 10 -0.93 -16.77 -10.83
C LYS A 10 -1.44 -15.36 -11.15
N PRO A 11 -0.64 -14.53 -11.83
CA PRO A 11 -1.04 -13.18 -12.20
C PRO A 11 -2.16 -13.14 -13.27
N GLU A 12 -2.58 -14.28 -13.82
CA GLU A 12 -3.52 -14.36 -14.94
C GLU A 12 -4.92 -14.87 -14.54
N GLY A 13 -5.93 -14.04 -14.78
CA GLY A 13 -7.36 -14.38 -14.73
C GLY A 13 -8.17 -13.41 -15.58
N LYS A 14 -9.39 -13.79 -16.00
CA LYS A 14 -10.23 -12.99 -16.94
C LYS A 14 -10.80 -11.67 -16.37
N ILE A 15 -10.39 -11.25 -15.17
CA ILE A 15 -10.88 -10.06 -14.45
C ILE A 15 -9.84 -8.91 -14.46
N PHE A 16 -8.67 -9.10 -15.09
CA PHE A 16 -7.49 -8.30 -14.83
C PHE A 16 -7.24 -7.25 -15.92
N LYS A 17 -7.76 -6.04 -15.72
CA LYS A 17 -7.40 -4.86 -16.51
C LYS A 17 -6.10 -4.16 -16.02
N TYR A 18 -5.56 -4.56 -14.86
CA TYR A 18 -4.39 -3.96 -14.23
C TYR A 18 -3.32 -5.03 -13.90
N LYS A 19 -2.44 -5.31 -14.87
CA LYS A 19 -1.38 -6.34 -14.78
C LYS A 19 -0.11 -5.88 -14.03
N ALA A 20 0.18 -4.58 -13.95
CA ALA A 20 1.50 -4.07 -13.54
C ALA A 20 1.83 -4.27 -12.04
N SER A 21 1.03 -3.74 -11.11
CA SER A 21 1.41 -3.72 -9.68
C SER A 21 1.33 -5.10 -8.98
N ASN A 22 0.59 -6.07 -9.55
CA ASN A 22 0.40 -7.40 -8.93
C ASN A 22 1.67 -8.27 -8.94
N CYS A 23 2.61 -8.02 -9.84
CA CYS A 23 3.88 -8.77 -9.89
C CYS A 23 4.85 -8.36 -8.76
N HIS A 24 4.64 -7.20 -8.14
CA HIS A 24 5.54 -6.64 -7.14
C HIS A 24 5.09 -6.89 -5.70
N LEU A 25 3.91 -7.51 -5.49
CA LEU A 25 3.33 -7.65 -4.14
C LEU A 25 4.27 -8.36 -3.18
N ILE A 26 4.93 -9.43 -3.64
CA ILE A 26 5.85 -10.18 -2.77
C ILE A 26 7.11 -9.40 -2.43
N THR A 27 7.65 -8.67 -3.40
CA THR A 27 8.77 -7.78 -3.20
C THR A 27 8.42 -6.68 -2.18
N LEU A 28 7.27 -6.03 -2.31
CA LEU A 28 6.83 -4.97 -1.39
C LEU A 28 6.69 -5.47 0.05
N PHE A 29 6.02 -6.61 0.22
CA PHE A 29 5.92 -7.26 1.54
C PHE A 29 7.30 -7.57 2.12
N SER A 30 8.17 -8.22 1.34
CA SER A 30 9.51 -8.61 1.79
C SER A 30 10.39 -7.41 2.12
N MET A 31 10.31 -6.32 1.34
CA MET A 31 11.04 -5.08 1.61
C MET A 31 10.59 -4.46 2.93
N ALA A 32 9.29 -4.28 3.14
CA ALA A 32 8.74 -3.70 4.37
C ALA A 32 9.17 -4.49 5.63
N ILE A 33 9.12 -5.83 5.57
CA ILE A 33 9.59 -6.70 6.66
C ILE A 33 11.10 -6.58 6.88
N THR A 34 11.89 -6.66 5.80
CA THR A 34 13.37 -6.72 5.89
C THR A 34 13.95 -5.40 6.39
N LEU A 35 13.40 -4.27 5.95
CA LEU A 35 13.75 -2.94 6.45
C LEU A 35 13.30 -2.72 7.90
N LYS A 36 12.43 -3.59 8.43
CA LYS A 36 11.72 -3.39 9.71
C LYS A 36 11.04 -2.02 9.76
N ALA A 37 10.50 -1.59 8.61
CA ALA A 37 9.87 -0.28 8.46
C ALA A 37 8.78 -0.10 9.52
N LYS A 38 8.75 1.07 10.17
CA LYS A 38 7.77 1.44 11.20
C LYS A 38 6.76 2.45 10.70
N LYS A 39 7.17 3.30 9.76
CA LYS A 39 6.32 4.27 9.07
C LYS A 39 6.45 4.07 7.57
N ILE A 40 5.37 3.64 6.92
CA ILE A 40 5.32 3.36 5.49
C ILE A 40 4.38 4.38 4.84
N LEU A 41 4.83 5.00 3.74
CA LEU A 41 4.00 5.85 2.88
C LEU A 41 3.74 5.14 1.54
N GLU A 42 2.50 5.13 1.11
CA GLU A 42 2.06 4.72 -0.23
C GLU A 42 1.43 5.92 -0.94
N LEU A 43 1.94 6.26 -2.13
CA LEU A 43 1.36 7.25 -3.02
C LEU A 43 0.76 6.51 -4.22
N GLY A 44 -0.56 6.62 -4.40
CA GLY A 44 -1.33 5.85 -5.38
C GLY A 44 -1.90 4.56 -4.76
N THR A 45 -3.17 4.61 -4.35
CA THR A 45 -3.83 3.49 -3.63
C THR A 45 -4.77 2.71 -4.54
N GLN A 46 -5.50 3.41 -5.41
CA GLN A 46 -6.55 2.90 -6.28
C GLN A 46 -7.47 1.87 -5.59
N VAL A 47 -7.35 0.59 -5.96
CA VAL A 47 -8.16 -0.53 -5.44
C VAL A 47 -7.50 -1.29 -4.29
N GLY A 48 -6.31 -0.86 -3.83
CA GLY A 48 -5.60 -1.38 -2.67
C GLY A 48 -4.80 -2.65 -2.90
N ASN A 49 -4.31 -2.89 -4.13
CA ASN A 49 -3.52 -4.09 -4.43
C ASN A 49 -2.17 -4.07 -3.71
N SER A 50 -1.45 -2.94 -3.75
CA SER A 50 -0.18 -2.69 -3.05
C SER A 50 -0.38 -2.37 -1.56
N THR A 51 -1.51 -1.77 -1.18
CA THR A 51 -1.83 -1.47 0.22
C THR A 51 -1.91 -2.73 1.08
N LEU A 52 -2.52 -3.80 0.56
CA LEU A 52 -2.71 -5.04 1.31
C LEU A 52 -1.39 -5.70 1.77
N PRO A 53 -0.38 -5.95 0.92
CA PRO A 53 0.89 -6.50 1.39
C PRO A 53 1.65 -5.57 2.34
N LEU A 54 1.57 -4.24 2.16
CA LEU A 54 2.17 -3.28 3.10
C LEU A 54 1.51 -3.37 4.49
N LEU A 55 0.18 -3.49 4.54
CA LEU A 55 -0.56 -3.67 5.79
C LEU A 55 -0.32 -5.03 6.45
N GLN A 56 -0.14 -6.08 5.67
CA GLN A 56 0.28 -7.38 6.20
C GLN A 56 1.66 -7.28 6.85
N ALA A 57 2.61 -6.61 6.21
CA ALA A 57 3.92 -6.38 6.80
C ALA A 57 3.84 -5.53 8.08
N ALA A 58 3.02 -4.48 8.06
CA ALA A 58 2.79 -3.61 9.21
C ALA A 58 2.17 -4.37 10.40
N HIS A 59 1.24 -5.27 10.14
CA HIS A 59 0.63 -6.12 11.16
C HIS A 59 1.66 -7.01 11.88
N PHE A 60 2.59 -7.62 11.14
CA PHE A 60 3.63 -8.47 11.75
C PHE A 60 4.72 -7.68 12.49
N THR A 61 4.95 -6.42 12.12
CA THR A 61 6.06 -5.61 12.64
C THR A 61 5.64 -4.50 13.61
N GLY A 62 4.33 -4.29 13.77
CA GLY A 62 3.77 -3.17 14.52
C GLY A 62 3.92 -1.82 13.83
N ALA A 63 4.13 -1.78 12.52
CA ALA A 63 4.26 -0.55 11.74
C ALA A 63 2.90 0.12 11.47
N THR A 64 2.92 1.29 10.84
CA THR A 64 1.75 1.95 10.26
C THR A 64 1.98 2.25 8.78
N VAL A 65 0.90 2.21 8.01
CA VAL A 65 0.86 2.57 6.59
C VAL A 65 -0.05 3.78 6.43
N GLU A 66 0.47 4.82 5.80
CA GLU A 66 -0.30 5.95 5.32
C GLU A 66 -0.40 5.84 3.80
N SER A 67 -1.63 5.82 3.26
CA SER A 67 -1.87 5.73 1.83
C SER A 67 -2.55 6.99 1.34
N VAL A 68 -2.09 7.52 0.21
CA VAL A 68 -2.60 8.75 -0.40
C VAL A 68 -3.08 8.46 -1.81
N ASP A 69 -4.24 9.00 -2.18
CA ASP A 69 -4.76 8.94 -3.55
C ASP A 69 -5.69 10.13 -3.81
N ILE A 70 -5.69 10.65 -5.04
CA ILE A 70 -6.56 11.76 -5.43
C ILE A 70 -8.05 11.39 -5.43
N LYS A 71 -8.36 10.08 -5.52
CA LYS A 71 -9.74 9.57 -5.48
C LYS A 71 -9.99 8.75 -4.22
N PRO A 72 -11.24 8.75 -3.70
CA PRO A 72 -11.61 7.86 -2.62
C PRO A 72 -11.35 6.39 -3.00
N THR A 73 -10.68 5.65 -2.11
CA THR A 73 -10.40 4.25 -2.35
C THR A 73 -11.60 3.37 -1.99
N ARG A 74 -11.84 2.33 -2.79
CA ARG A 74 -12.79 1.26 -2.43
C ARG A 74 -12.19 0.28 -1.43
N PHE A 75 -10.90 0.39 -1.13
CA PHE A 75 -10.19 -0.52 -0.24
C PHE A 75 -10.60 -0.32 1.23
N GLU A 76 -11.07 0.85 1.65
CA GLU A 76 -11.61 1.08 3.01
C GLU A 76 -12.63 0.05 3.46
N LYS A 77 -13.58 -0.28 2.57
CA LYS A 77 -14.64 -1.26 2.81
C LYS A 77 -14.15 -2.71 2.71
N LYS A 78 -12.98 -2.93 2.11
CA LYS A 78 -12.38 -4.25 1.86
C LYS A 78 -11.20 -4.57 2.78
N CYS A 79 -10.68 -3.57 3.48
CA CYS A 79 -9.55 -3.72 4.38
C CYS A 79 -9.94 -4.66 5.52
N PRO A 80 -9.23 -5.80 5.69
CA PRO A 80 -9.48 -6.72 6.79
C PRO A 80 -9.37 -6.03 8.16
N ASP A 81 -10.29 -6.30 9.07
CA ASP A 81 -10.39 -5.60 10.36
C ASP A 81 -9.10 -5.64 11.19
N GLN A 82 -8.40 -6.77 11.15
CA GLN A 82 -7.12 -6.96 11.83
C GLN A 82 -5.99 -6.03 11.34
N PHE A 83 -6.12 -5.48 10.13
CA PHE A 83 -5.17 -4.55 9.53
C PHE A 83 -5.59 -3.09 9.67
N ARG A 84 -6.87 -2.80 9.91
CA ARG A 84 -7.42 -1.42 9.93
C ARG A 84 -6.69 -0.50 10.92
N LYS A 85 -6.29 -1.02 12.09
CA LYS A 85 -5.54 -0.24 13.10
C LYS A 85 -4.16 0.24 12.65
N HIS A 86 -3.61 -0.36 11.59
CA HIS A 86 -2.30 -0.01 11.04
C HIS A 86 -2.41 0.97 9.87
N TRP A 87 -3.62 1.38 9.48
CA TRP A 87 -3.83 2.09 8.23
C TRP A 87 -4.50 3.45 8.41
N THR A 88 -3.97 4.44 7.73
CA THR A 88 -4.62 5.73 7.53
C THR A 88 -4.67 6.01 6.03
N PHE A 89 -5.83 6.41 5.52
CA PHE A 89 -6.01 6.81 4.13
C PHE A 89 -6.27 8.31 4.03
N TYR A 90 -5.63 8.97 3.07
CA TYR A 90 -5.81 10.38 2.75
C TYR A 90 -6.29 10.53 1.31
N CYS A 91 -7.50 11.06 1.15
CA CYS A 91 -8.01 11.44 -0.17
C CYS A 91 -7.51 12.85 -0.52
N SER A 92 -6.37 12.94 -1.20
CA SER A 92 -5.67 14.20 -1.49
C SER A 92 -4.75 14.05 -2.70
N ASP A 93 -4.41 15.16 -3.36
CA ASP A 93 -3.31 15.20 -4.32
C ASP A 93 -1.99 14.86 -3.61
N ALA A 94 -1.17 14.01 -4.23
CA ALA A 94 0.06 13.53 -3.59
C ALA A 94 1.07 14.66 -3.34
N LEU A 95 1.18 15.63 -4.25
CA LEU A 95 2.10 16.75 -4.08
C LEU A 95 1.60 17.72 -3.02
N GLU A 96 0.29 17.96 -2.95
CA GLU A 96 -0.32 18.74 -1.89
C GLU A 96 -0.10 18.09 -0.51
N PHE A 97 -0.34 16.78 -0.39
CA PHE A 97 -0.06 16.03 0.83
C PHE A 97 1.40 16.19 1.25
N LEU A 98 2.34 15.98 0.32
CA LEU A 98 3.78 16.08 0.60
C LEU A 98 4.22 17.51 0.99
N ARG A 99 3.63 18.56 0.39
CA ARG A 99 3.92 19.96 0.75
C ARG A 99 3.45 20.32 2.16
N ASN A 100 2.37 19.68 2.61
CA ASN A 100 1.79 19.90 3.93
C ASN A 100 2.32 18.93 5.00
N LEU A 101 3.23 18.01 4.64
CA LEU A 101 3.86 17.14 5.62
C LEU A 101 4.70 17.96 6.61
N PRO A 102 4.60 17.67 7.91
CA PRO A 102 5.54 18.20 8.89
C PRO A 102 6.97 17.88 8.47
N SER A 103 7.87 18.86 8.58
CA SER A 103 9.27 18.72 8.14
C SER A 103 10.06 17.67 8.94
N ASP A 104 9.58 17.29 10.12
CA ASP A 104 10.13 16.25 10.98
C ASP A 104 9.48 14.87 10.74
N LYS A 105 8.50 14.76 9.83
CA LYS A 105 7.91 13.49 9.44
C LYS A 105 8.88 12.72 8.55
N ILE A 106 9.36 11.60 9.06
CA ILE A 106 10.23 10.66 8.34
C ILE A 106 9.49 9.34 8.13
N TYR A 107 9.56 8.81 6.91
CA TYR A 107 9.09 7.47 6.55
C TYR A 107 10.30 6.56 6.29
N ASP A 108 10.19 5.30 6.71
CA ASP A 108 11.24 4.29 6.53
C ASP A 108 11.16 3.63 5.14
N LEU A 109 9.96 3.63 4.56
CA LEU A 109 9.67 3.12 3.24
C LEU A 109 8.64 4.01 2.56
N VAL A 110 8.94 4.46 1.35
CA VAL A 110 8.01 5.18 0.49
C VAL A 110 7.82 4.36 -0.78
N PHE A 111 6.57 3.99 -1.07
CA PHE A 111 6.17 3.35 -2.32
C PHE A 111 5.42 4.36 -3.18
N ILE A 112 5.88 4.56 -4.42
CA ILE A 112 5.32 5.51 -5.37
C ILE A 112 4.77 4.71 -6.54
N ASP A 113 3.44 4.66 -6.66
CA ASP A 113 2.67 4.02 -7.74
C ASP A 113 1.50 4.93 -8.13
N ASP A 114 1.85 6.20 -8.39
CA ASP A 114 0.92 7.24 -8.81
C ASP A 114 1.09 7.53 -10.30
N ASP A 115 0.00 7.88 -10.99
CA ASP A 115 0.02 8.07 -12.44
C ASP A 115 0.60 9.44 -12.79
N HIS A 116 1.58 9.47 -13.69
CA HIS A 116 2.22 10.71 -14.14
C HIS A 116 1.59 11.16 -15.46
N THR A 117 0.57 12.02 -15.38
CA THR A 117 0.06 12.77 -16.55
C THR A 117 0.18 14.26 -16.35
#